data_AF-A0A4Q7MBN2-F1
#
_entry.id   AF-A0A4Q7MBN2-F1
#
_cell.length_a   1.000
_cell.length_b   1.000
_cell.length_c   1.000
_cell.angle_alpha   90.00
_cell.angle_beta   90.00
_cell.angle_gamma   90.00
#
_symmetry.space_group_name_H-M   'P 1'
#
loop_
_entity.id
_entity.type
_entity.pdbx_description
1 polymer ?
#
loop_
_entity_poly.entity_id
_entity_poly.type
_entity_poly.pdbx_seq_one_letter_code
_entity_poly.pdbx_strand_id
1 'polypeptide(L)'
;MNDVFQYKEYLASVHFNAADEVLYGKILGIDDLISFEGTSVKELKKAFHDAVDDYIETCKQLGKEPNKTYKGSFNIRIGTELHREAAIFAAMNNISLNDLIKSCVEYALTHREALTKSIRDQQ
;
A
#
# COMPACT_ATOMS: atom_id res chain seq x y z
N MET A 1 -7.95 -7.75 -11.50
CA MET A 1 -9.03 -7.86 -10.50
C MET A 1 -8.89 -6.70 -9.53
N ASN A 2 -9.95 -5.90 -9.34
CA ASN A 2 -9.95 -4.79 -8.39
C ASN A 2 -10.59 -5.25 -7.08
N ASP A 3 -9.81 -5.94 -6.27
CA ASP A 3 -10.22 -6.47 -4.94
C ASP A 3 -10.12 -5.41 -3.84
N VAL A 4 -10.29 -4.12 -4.20
CA VAL A 4 -10.01 -2.97 -3.34
C VAL A 4 -11.28 -2.17 -3.16
N PHE A 5 -11.71 -1.97 -1.91
CA PHE A 5 -12.79 -1.02 -1.63
C PHE A 5 -12.26 0.40 -1.75
N GLN A 6 -13.03 1.26 -2.41
CA GLN A 6 -12.74 2.68 -2.52
C GLN A 6 -13.92 3.48 -1.95
N TYR A 7 -13.61 4.42 -1.08
CA TYR A 7 -14.57 5.39 -0.55
C TYR A 7 -13.86 6.72 -0.37
N LYS A 8 -14.42 7.78 -0.98
CA LYS A 8 -13.73 9.07 -1.17
C LYS A 8 -12.36 8.82 -1.86
N GLU A 9 -11.29 9.27 -1.24
CA GLU A 9 -9.91 9.09 -1.73
C GLU A 9 -9.15 7.98 -0.98
N TYR A 10 -9.86 7.15 -0.21
CA TYR A 10 -9.29 6.07 0.58
C TYR A 10 -9.51 4.73 -0.08
N LEU A 11 -8.49 3.88 0.04
CA LEU A 11 -8.50 2.51 -0.44
C LEU A 11 -8.44 1.56 0.76
N ALA A 12 -8.99 0.37 0.61
CA ALA A 12 -9.02 -0.63 1.67
C ALA A 12 -8.51 -1.98 1.16
N SER A 13 -7.67 -2.63 1.97
CA SER A 13 -7.37 -4.05 1.81
C SER A 13 -8.50 -4.89 2.39
N VAL A 14 -8.72 -6.09 1.84
CA VAL A 14 -9.70 -7.05 2.33
C VAL A 14 -9.06 -8.41 2.44
N HIS A 15 -9.23 -9.04 3.60
CA HIS A 15 -8.72 -10.35 3.94
C HIS A 15 -9.81 -11.16 4.65
N PHE A 16 -9.69 -12.48 4.58
CA PHE A 16 -10.58 -13.41 5.29
C PHE A 16 -9.78 -14.15 6.35
N ASN A 17 -10.28 -14.16 7.58
CA ASN A 17 -9.76 -14.98 8.67
C ASN A 17 -10.64 -16.23 8.79
N ALA A 18 -10.06 -17.39 8.48
CA ALA A 18 -10.79 -18.65 8.52
C ALA A 18 -11.06 -19.18 9.94
N ALA A 19 -10.25 -18.79 10.94
CA ALA A 19 -10.45 -19.23 12.32
C ALA A 19 -11.65 -18.53 12.97
N ASP A 20 -11.81 -17.25 12.67
CA ASP A 20 -12.86 -16.40 13.24
C ASP A 20 -14.06 -16.20 12.29
N GLU A 21 -14.02 -16.83 11.11
CA GLU A 21 -15.00 -16.71 10.02
C GLU A 21 -15.40 -15.26 9.69
N VAL A 22 -14.43 -14.33 9.78
CA VAL A 22 -14.64 -12.89 9.64
C VAL A 22 -13.84 -12.32 8.47
N LEU A 23 -14.44 -11.35 7.78
CA LEU A 23 -13.72 -10.49 6.84
C LEU A 23 -13.16 -9.30 7.61
N TYR A 24 -11.90 -8.97 7.34
CA TYR A 24 -11.25 -7.81 7.94
C TYR A 24 -10.46 -7.04 6.90
N GLY A 25 -10.25 -5.76 7.17
CA GLY A 25 -9.53 -4.87 6.28
C GLY A 25 -8.90 -3.72 7.03
N LYS A 26 -8.04 -2.99 6.32
CA LYS A 26 -7.47 -1.74 6.81
C LYS A 26 -7.43 -0.71 5.69
N ILE A 27 -7.53 0.56 6.08
CA ILE A 27 -7.33 1.69 5.18
C ILE A 27 -5.87 1.70 4.74
N LEU A 28 -5.66 1.89 3.44
CA LEU A 28 -4.35 1.94 2.80
C LEU A 28 -3.97 3.38 2.48
N GLY A 29 -2.67 3.68 2.59
CA GLY A 29 -2.12 4.98 2.17
C GLY A 29 -2.25 6.10 3.20
N ILE A 30 -2.48 5.77 4.47
CA ILE A 30 -2.47 6.70 5.61
C ILE A 30 -1.39 6.29 6.61
N ASP A 31 -0.94 7.26 7.42
CA ASP A 31 0.08 7.03 8.46
C ASP A 31 -0.50 6.29 9.69
N ASP A 32 -1.80 6.45 9.96
CA ASP A 32 -2.51 5.82 11.07
C ASP A 32 -3.00 4.41 10.73
N LEU A 33 -3.01 3.50 11.70
CA LEU A 33 -3.56 2.16 11.52
C LEU A 33 -5.05 2.16 11.82
N ILE A 34 -5.88 2.19 10.78
CA ILE A 34 -7.34 2.07 10.88
C ILE A 34 -7.80 0.76 10.26
N SER A 35 -8.33 -0.13 11.10
CA SER A 35 -8.89 -1.44 10.72
C SER A 35 -10.41 -1.47 10.88
N PHE A 36 -11.05 -2.34 10.10
CA PHE A 36 -12.49 -2.59 10.15
C PHE A 36 -12.76 -4.07 9.85
N GLU A 37 -13.92 -4.57 10.27
CA GLU A 37 -14.31 -5.96 10.08
C GLU A 37 -15.81 -6.10 9.79
N GLY A 38 -16.21 -7.27 9.31
CA GLY A 38 -17.61 -7.60 9.08
C GLY A 38 -17.79 -9.09 8.77
N THR A 39 -18.96 -9.62 9.07
CA THR A 39 -19.29 -11.04 8.80
C THR A 39 -19.84 -11.24 7.39
N SER A 40 -20.13 -10.15 6.69
CA SER A 40 -20.53 -10.15 5.28
C SER A 40 -19.86 -9.02 4.51
N VAL A 41 -19.82 -9.16 3.19
CA VAL A 41 -19.30 -8.10 2.29
C VAL A 41 -20.05 -6.77 2.49
N LYS A 42 -21.36 -6.83 2.77
CA LYS A 42 -22.19 -5.64 3.00
C LYS A 42 -21.80 -4.95 4.31
N GLU A 43 -21.61 -5.71 5.38
CA GLU A 43 -21.14 -5.19 6.67
C GLU A 43 -19.74 -4.62 6.56
N LEU A 44 -18.83 -5.36 5.93
CA LEU A 44 -17.45 -4.91 5.74
C LEU A 44 -17.38 -3.58 4.99
N LYS A 45 -18.18 -3.42 3.92
CA LYS A 45 -18.23 -2.18 3.16
C LYS A 45 -18.76 -1.01 3.99
N LYS A 46 -19.78 -1.26 4.82
CA LYS A 46 -20.31 -0.24 5.74
C LYS A 46 -19.25 0.12 6.78
N ALA A 47 -18.65 -0.87 7.44
CA ALA A 47 -17.60 -0.67 8.44
C ALA A 47 -16.40 0.10 7.86
N PHE A 48 -16.02 -0.15 6.61
CA PHE A 48 -15.01 0.64 5.91
C PHE A 48 -15.41 2.11 5.74
N HIS A 49 -16.63 2.39 5.30
CA HIS A 49 -17.10 3.77 5.14
C HIS A 49 -17.14 4.51 6.49
N ASP A 50 -17.69 3.86 7.51
CA ASP A 50 -17.78 4.39 8.88
C ASP A 50 -16.35 4.68 9.42
N ALA A 51 -15.41 3.75 9.25
CA ALA A 51 -14.02 3.93 9.66
C ALA A 51 -13.31 5.09 8.94
N VAL A 52 -13.60 5.31 7.64
CA VAL A 52 -13.07 6.46 6.88
C VAL A 52 -13.65 7.78 7.40
N ASP A 53 -14.95 7.83 7.64
CA ASP A 53 -15.63 9.04 8.13
C ASP A 53 -15.15 9.41 9.54
N ASP A 54 -15.06 8.41 10.44
CA ASP A 54 -14.54 8.58 11.79
C ASP A 54 -13.07 9.03 11.79
N TYR A 55 -12.25 8.48 10.90
CA TYR A 55 -10.86 8.89 10.75
C TYR A 55 -10.74 10.37 10.35
N ILE A 56 -11.49 10.80 9.32
CA ILE A 56 -11.47 12.20 8.85
C ILE A 56 -11.94 13.15 9.96
N GLU A 57 -13.03 12.81 10.66
CA GLU A 57 -13.57 13.63 11.74
C GLU A 57 -12.60 13.69 12.93
N THR A 58 -11.95 12.57 13.29
CA THR A 58 -10.93 12.54 14.33
C THR A 58 -9.73 13.42 13.97
N CYS A 59 -9.23 13.34 12.73
CA CYS A 59 -8.15 14.20 12.26
C CYS A 59 -8.51 15.69 12.39
N LYS A 60 -9.73 16.06 11.98
CA LYS A 60 -10.25 17.43 12.09
C LYS A 60 -10.31 17.89 13.56
N GLN A 61 -10.82 17.06 14.47
CA GLN A 61 -10.89 17.37 15.90
C GLN A 61 -9.52 17.56 16.53
N LEU A 62 -8.51 16.81 16.07
CA LEU A 62 -7.14 16.90 16.53
C LEU A 62 -6.33 18.03 15.85
N GLY A 63 -6.94 18.78 14.92
CA GLY A 63 -6.24 19.78 14.12
C GLY A 63 -5.12 19.19 13.25
N LYS A 64 -5.27 17.92 12.86
CA LYS A 64 -4.34 17.20 11.99
C LYS A 64 -4.95 17.06 10.60
N GLU A 65 -4.13 17.24 9.57
CA GLU A 65 -4.50 16.79 8.24
C GLU A 65 -4.58 15.26 8.24
N PRO A 66 -5.61 14.65 7.64
CA PRO A 66 -5.65 13.20 7.43
C PRO A 66 -4.55 12.83 6.44
N ASN A 67 -3.38 12.54 6.99
CA ASN A 67 -2.13 12.46 6.24
C ASN A 67 -2.16 11.24 5.32
N LYS A 68 -1.91 11.49 4.03
CA LYS A 68 -1.52 10.44 3.10
C LYS A 68 0.00 10.30 3.11
N THR A 69 0.51 9.08 3.18
CA THR A 69 1.94 8.77 3.41
C THR A 69 2.87 9.14 2.23
N TYR A 70 2.36 9.80 1.19
CA TYR A 70 3.08 10.00 -0.09
C TYR A 70 3.92 11.28 -0.10
N LYS A 71 4.98 11.32 0.70
CA LYS A 71 5.93 12.45 0.78
C LYS A 71 6.95 12.51 -0.37
N GLY A 72 6.85 11.60 -1.34
CA GLY A 72 7.79 11.46 -2.46
C GLY A 72 9.17 10.90 -2.11
N SER A 73 9.52 10.83 -0.82
CA SER A 73 10.73 10.17 -0.32
C SER A 73 10.43 8.71 0.05
N PHE A 74 11.32 7.80 -0.38
CA PHE A 74 11.19 6.38 -0.14
C PHE A 74 12.55 5.82 0.33
N ASN A 75 12.69 5.63 1.64
CA ASN A 75 13.91 5.11 2.24
C ASN A 75 13.82 3.59 2.35
N ILE A 76 14.69 2.86 1.64
CA ILE A 76 14.70 1.40 1.60
C ILE A 76 16.06 0.81 1.97
N ARG A 77 16.03 -0.39 2.54
CA ARG A 77 17.22 -1.22 2.76
C ARG A 77 17.10 -2.45 1.86
N ILE A 78 17.99 -2.55 0.87
CA ILE A 78 17.96 -3.63 -0.14
C ILE A 78 19.13 -4.61 -0.03
N GLY A 79 19.98 -4.44 0.99
CA GLY A 79 21.19 -5.26 1.20
C GLY A 79 22.40 -4.79 0.40
N THR A 80 23.59 -5.09 0.89
CA THR A 80 24.87 -4.58 0.36
C THR A 80 25.15 -5.05 -1.06
N GLU A 81 24.97 -6.34 -1.34
CA GLU A 81 25.28 -6.91 -2.66
C GLU A 81 24.37 -6.33 -3.76
N LEU A 82 23.06 -6.31 -3.52
CA LEU A 82 22.09 -5.75 -4.47
C LEU A 82 22.30 -4.24 -4.67
N HIS A 83 22.62 -3.50 -3.59
CA HIS A 83 22.97 -2.09 -3.70
C HIS A 83 24.21 -1.89 -4.57
N ARG A 84 25.26 -2.71 -4.41
CA ARG A 84 26.48 -2.63 -5.22
C ARG A 84 26.17 -2.86 -6.70
N GLU A 85 25.42 -3.90 -7.03
CA GLU A 85 25.05 -4.21 -8.41
C GLU A 85 24.21 -3.10 -9.04
N ALA A 86 23.21 -2.59 -8.30
CA ALA A 86 22.37 -1.49 -8.76
C ALA A 86 23.18 -0.21 -9.00
N ALA A 87 24.13 0.11 -8.12
CA ALA A 87 24.99 1.28 -8.26
C ALA A 87 25.91 1.19 -9.49
N ILE A 88 26.51 0.02 -9.74
CA ILE A 88 27.34 -0.23 -10.93
C ILE A 88 26.49 -0.08 -12.20
N PHE A 89 25.32 -0.72 -12.23
CA PHE A 89 24.42 -0.65 -13.38
C PHE A 89 24.00 0.80 -13.68
N ALA A 90 23.61 1.56 -12.66
CA ALA A 90 23.22 2.95 -12.80
C ALA A 90 24.38 3.80 -13.38
N ALA A 91 25.59 3.62 -12.84
CA ALA A 91 26.78 4.33 -13.32
C ALA A 91 27.12 4.00 -14.78
N MET A 92 27.06 2.72 -15.18
CA MET A 92 27.31 2.29 -16.57
C MET A 92 26.31 2.89 -17.57
N ASN A 93 25.09 3.20 -17.12
CA ASN A 93 24.04 3.80 -17.94
C ASN A 93 23.95 5.33 -17.76
N ASN A 94 24.88 5.94 -17.02
CA ASN A 94 24.92 7.38 -16.76
C ASN A 94 23.62 7.93 -16.14
N ILE A 95 23.01 7.15 -15.24
CA ILE A 95 21.81 7.52 -14.47
C ILE A 95 22.10 7.46 -12.97
N SER A 96 21.31 8.17 -12.16
CA SER A 96 21.43 8.03 -10.70
C SER A 96 20.79 6.73 -10.21
N LEU A 97 21.18 6.28 -9.00
CA LEU A 97 20.52 5.14 -8.37
C LEU A 97 19.01 5.40 -8.17
N ASN A 98 18.63 6.65 -7.85
CA ASN A 98 17.23 7.03 -7.73
C ASN A 98 16.47 6.91 -9.05
N ASP A 99 17.11 7.23 -10.18
CA ASP A 99 16.47 7.11 -11.49
C ASP A 99 16.26 5.64 -11.86
N LEU A 100 17.24 4.78 -11.59
CA LEU A 100 17.07 3.33 -11.72
C LEU A 100 15.88 2.83 -10.89
N ILE A 101 15.82 3.19 -9.61
CA ILE A 101 14.73 2.77 -8.72
C ILE A 101 13.37 3.29 -9.21
N LYS A 102 13.28 4.55 -9.67
CA LYS A 102 12.04 5.09 -10.27
C LYS A 102 11.61 4.26 -11.47
N SER A 103 12.51 3.96 -12.41
CA SER A 103 12.20 3.14 -13.58
C SER A 103 11.76 1.72 -13.20
N CYS A 104 12.38 1.11 -12.18
CA CYS A 104 11.94 -0.18 -11.67
C CYS A 104 10.52 -0.12 -11.08
N VAL A 105 10.20 0.93 -10.32
CA VAL A 105 8.85 1.12 -9.75
C VAL A 105 7.82 1.38 -10.86
N GLU A 106 8.14 2.21 -11.86
CA GLU A 106 7.28 2.43 -13.02
C GLU A 106 7.02 1.13 -13.78
N TYR A 107 8.08 0.38 -14.09
CA TYR A 107 7.98 -0.91 -14.77
C TYR A 107 7.09 -1.89 -13.98
N ALA A 108 7.29 -1.98 -12.67
CA ALA A 108 6.49 -2.81 -11.76
C ALA A 108 4.99 -2.42 -11.79
N LEU A 109 4.69 -1.12 -11.79
CA LEU A 109 3.31 -0.62 -11.82
C LEU A 109 2.62 -0.79 -13.18
N THR A 110 3.37 -0.88 -14.27
CA THR A 110 2.87 -1.24 -15.61
C THR A 110 2.68 -2.76 -15.76
N HIS A 111 3.50 -3.58 -15.09
CA HIS A 111 3.50 -5.05 -15.22
C HIS A 111 3.00 -5.76 -13.95
N ARG A 112 1.87 -5.28 -13.39
CA ARG A 112 1.37 -5.71 -12.08
C ARG A 112 1.11 -7.22 -11.96
N GLU A 113 0.58 -7.83 -13.01
CA GLU A 113 0.21 -9.26 -12.99
C GLU A 113 1.45 -10.15 -12.85
N ALA A 114 2.49 -9.90 -13.65
CA ALA A 114 3.75 -10.63 -13.61
C ALA A 114 4.44 -10.48 -12.24
N LEU A 115 4.42 -9.25 -11.69
CA LEU A 115 4.98 -8.99 -10.37
C LEU A 115 4.21 -9.70 -9.25
N THR A 116 2.88 -9.66 -9.30
CA THR A 116 2.03 -10.30 -8.28
C THR A 116 2.28 -11.79 -8.20
N LYS A 117 2.50 -12.44 -9.35
CA LYS A 117 2.87 -13.85 -9.41
C LYS A 117 4.23 -14.11 -8.75
N SER A 118 5.25 -13.34 -9.14
CA SER A 118 6.61 -13.45 -8.58
C SER A 118 6.64 -13.30 -7.06
N ILE A 119 5.88 -12.34 -6.51
CA ILE A 119 5.83 -12.11 -5.05
C ILE A 119 5.18 -13.28 -4.32
N ARG A 120 4.12 -13.88 -4.89
CA ARG A 120 3.43 -15.03 -4.29
C ARG A 120 4.26 -16.31 -4.32
N ASP A 121 5.09 -16.48 -5.34
CA ASP A 121 5.96 -17.66 -5.49
C ASP A 121 7.18 -17.63 -4.53
N GLN A 122 7.44 -16.49 -3.87
CA GLN A 122 8.54 -16.31 -2.91
C GLN A 122 8.10 -16.38 -1.43
N GLN A 123 6.81 -16.55 -1.15
CA GLN A 123 6.23 -16.69 0.20
C GLN A 123 5.83 -18.14 0.46
#